data_AF-A0A067E8L6-F1
#
_entry.id   AF-A0A067E8L6-F1
#
_cell.length_a   1.000
_cell.length_b   1.000
_cell.length_c   1.000
_cell.angle_alpha   90.00
_cell.angle_beta   90.00
_cell.angle_gamma   90.00
#
_symmetry.space_group_name_H-M   'P 1'
#
loop_
_entity.id
_entity.type
_entity.pdbx_description
1 polymer ?
#
loop_
_entity_poly.entity_id
_entity_poly.type
_entity_poly.pdbx_seq_one_letter_code
_entity_poly.pdbx_strand_id
1 'polypeptide(L)'
;MASYERQSQNKQISEDALAKIPDRSAVEEKESEWDPKQDQKIVSAEIKCSDVTRTLIRERLVEALSKVGGEVEEIEKKEQVRACDPVEVAVAVESMLFKNMGPSRGTKAAVQYRAILFNVKDPKNPDFRRKLLLGEVKPETLVTMLSEEMASDERQRQTNQIREAAFAKIPDHSATADQKSAATLECDDQ
;
A
#
# COMPACT_ATOMS: atom_id res chain seq x y z
N MET A 1 30.34 15.53 31.68
CA MET A 1 29.77 14.73 32.80
C MET A 1 28.27 14.44 32.66
N ALA A 2 27.50 15.12 31.81
CA ALA A 2 26.04 14.90 31.70
C ALA A 2 25.56 13.72 30.79
N SER A 3 26.48 12.95 30.18
CA SER A 3 26.13 11.77 29.38
C SER A 3 26.29 10.45 30.14
N TYR A 4 27.10 10.43 31.20
CA TYR A 4 27.31 9.22 32.03
C TYR A 4 26.17 9.05 33.05
N GLU A 5 25.64 10.13 33.61
CA GLU A 5 24.44 10.09 34.48
C GLU A 5 23.19 9.53 33.79
N ARG A 6 22.99 9.85 32.50
CA ARG A 6 21.83 9.40 31.73
C ARG A 6 21.86 7.90 31.42
N GLN A 7 23.04 7.32 31.24
CA GLN A 7 23.19 5.87 31.03
C GLN A 7 22.96 5.09 32.34
N SER A 8 23.40 5.64 33.48
CA SER A 8 23.14 5.04 34.79
C SER A 8 21.64 5.07 35.14
N GLN A 9 20.94 6.18 34.87
CA GLN A 9 19.50 6.29 35.07
C GLN A 9 18.69 5.35 34.14
N ASN A 10 19.07 5.21 32.85
CA ASN A 10 18.36 4.30 31.94
C ASN A 10 18.58 2.81 32.26
N LYS A 11 19.71 2.44 32.89
CA LYS A 11 19.96 1.06 33.34
C LYS A 11 19.13 0.73 34.58
N GLN A 12 18.98 1.68 35.51
CA GLN A 12 18.14 1.51 36.71
C GLN A 12 16.64 1.39 36.36
N ILE A 13 16.15 2.10 35.34
CA ILE A 13 14.76 2.02 34.87
C ILE A 13 14.43 0.65 34.24
N SER A 14 15.45 -0.06 33.71
CA SER A 14 15.26 -1.36 33.06
C SER A 14 15.21 -2.56 34.00
N GLU A 15 15.72 -2.44 35.23
CA GLU A 15 15.73 -3.55 36.21
C GLU A 15 14.51 -3.53 37.17
N ASP A 16 13.85 -2.38 37.39
CA ASP A 16 12.64 -2.29 38.23
C ASP A 16 11.33 -2.65 37.50
N ALA A 17 11.33 -2.73 36.17
CA ALA A 17 10.15 -3.07 35.37
C ALA A 17 9.84 -4.58 35.28
N LEU A 18 10.69 -5.45 35.87
CA LEU A 18 10.55 -6.91 35.82
C LEU A 18 9.99 -7.53 37.12
N ALA A 19 9.43 -6.72 38.02
CA ALA A 19 8.83 -7.19 39.28
C ALA A 19 7.41 -6.67 39.48
N LYS A 20 6.50 -6.95 38.53
CA LYS A 20 5.05 -6.89 38.76
C LYS A 20 4.28 -7.66 37.70
N ILE A 21 4.39 -8.99 37.76
CA ILE A 21 3.37 -9.90 37.22
C ILE A 21 2.51 -10.31 38.42
N PRO A 22 1.31 -9.75 38.63
CA PRO A 22 0.40 -10.28 39.62
C PRO A 22 -0.25 -11.57 39.09
N ASP A 23 -0.31 -12.53 40.02
CA ASP A 23 -0.78 -13.89 39.89
C ASP A 23 -2.18 -14.01 39.27
N ARG A 24 -2.33 -15.02 38.40
CA ARG A 24 -3.53 -15.32 37.63
C ARG A 24 -4.43 -16.24 38.46
N SER A 25 -5.04 -15.71 39.52
CA SER A 25 -5.99 -16.48 40.34
C SER A 25 -6.97 -15.58 41.13
N ALA A 26 -7.84 -14.87 40.42
CA ALA A 26 -9.20 -14.48 40.86
C ALA A 26 -9.82 -13.57 39.79
N VAL A 27 -10.49 -14.15 38.80
CA VAL A 27 -11.44 -13.41 37.97
C VAL A 27 -12.81 -13.73 38.54
N GLU A 28 -13.35 -12.78 39.29
CA GLU A 28 -14.73 -12.80 39.76
C GLU A 28 -15.62 -12.52 38.55
N GLU A 29 -16.45 -13.52 38.19
CA GLU A 29 -17.41 -13.48 37.10
C GLU A 29 -18.46 -12.40 37.39
N LYS A 30 -18.32 -11.24 36.74
CA LYS A 30 -19.46 -10.37 36.45
C LYS A 30 -19.97 -10.74 35.06
N GLU A 31 -20.97 -11.60 35.02
CA GLU A 31 -21.84 -11.76 33.86
C GLU A 31 -22.53 -10.41 33.61
N SER A 32 -21.98 -9.62 32.69
CA SER A 32 -22.69 -8.49 32.11
C SER A 32 -23.68 -9.05 31.10
N GLU A 33 -24.94 -8.91 31.45
CA GLU A 33 -26.14 -9.30 30.70
C GLU A 33 -26.03 -9.03 29.19
N TRP A 34 -26.17 -10.09 28.39
CA TRP A 34 -26.12 -10.08 26.93
C TRP A 34 -27.41 -9.46 26.38
N ASP A 35 -27.34 -8.24 25.82
CA ASP A 35 -28.44 -7.64 25.04
C ASP A 35 -28.16 -7.76 23.53
N PRO A 36 -28.82 -8.70 22.81
CA PRO A 36 -28.55 -8.97 21.39
C PRO A 36 -28.85 -7.81 20.44
N LYS A 37 -29.52 -6.75 20.92
CA LYS A 37 -30.05 -5.67 20.07
C LYS A 37 -29.02 -4.57 19.77
N GLN A 38 -28.03 -4.37 20.64
CA GLN A 38 -26.98 -3.37 20.43
C GLN A 38 -25.97 -3.82 19.37
N ASP A 39 -25.59 -5.10 19.39
CA ASP A 39 -24.65 -5.65 18.43
C ASP A 39 -25.23 -5.72 17.02
N GLN A 40 -26.51 -6.09 16.89
CA GLN A 40 -27.22 -6.09 15.60
C GLN A 40 -27.22 -4.72 14.91
N LYS A 41 -27.24 -3.61 15.67
CA LYS A 41 -27.21 -2.26 15.10
C LYS A 41 -25.81 -1.86 14.62
N ILE A 42 -24.76 -2.30 15.33
CA ILE A 42 -23.36 -2.06 14.97
C ILE A 42 -22.97 -2.90 13.75
N VAL A 43 -23.25 -4.21 13.74
CA VAL A 43 -23.01 -5.04 12.54
C VAL A 43 -23.86 -4.58 11.35
N SER A 44 -25.12 -4.19 11.54
CA SER A 44 -25.95 -3.68 10.42
C SER A 44 -25.41 -2.37 9.83
N ALA A 45 -24.83 -1.49 10.65
CA ALA A 45 -24.20 -0.25 10.19
C ALA A 45 -22.84 -0.50 9.54
N GLU A 46 -22.04 -1.42 10.07
CA GLU A 46 -20.75 -1.82 9.49
C GLU A 46 -20.93 -2.57 8.16
N ILE A 47 -21.94 -3.43 8.05
CA ILE A 47 -22.34 -4.11 6.82
C ILE A 47 -22.81 -3.08 5.80
N LYS A 48 -23.75 -2.18 6.15
CA LYS A 48 -24.25 -1.13 5.23
C LYS A 48 -23.16 -0.17 4.75
N CYS A 49 -22.30 0.33 5.64
CA CYS A 49 -21.23 1.26 5.26
C CYS A 49 -20.15 0.57 4.40
N SER A 50 -19.88 -0.71 4.67
CA SER A 50 -18.99 -1.50 3.82
C SER A 50 -19.60 -1.72 2.43
N ASP A 51 -20.88 -2.07 2.33
CA ASP A 51 -21.53 -2.35 1.05
C ASP A 51 -21.64 -1.09 0.17
N VAL A 52 -21.90 0.08 0.75
CA VAL A 52 -21.90 1.35 -0.02
C VAL A 52 -20.51 1.63 -0.59
N THR A 53 -19.45 1.39 0.20
CA THR A 53 -18.08 1.62 -0.25
C THR A 53 -17.67 0.64 -1.36
N ARG A 54 -18.01 -0.64 -1.20
CA ARG A 54 -17.77 -1.69 -2.22
C ARG A 54 -18.53 -1.37 -3.51
N THR A 55 -19.78 -0.93 -3.39
CA THR A 55 -20.61 -0.50 -4.52
C THR A 55 -19.95 0.68 -5.24
N LEU A 56 -19.50 1.71 -4.52
CA LEU A 56 -18.81 2.84 -5.12
C LEU A 56 -17.53 2.43 -5.86
N ILE A 57 -16.74 1.50 -5.30
CA ILE A 57 -15.53 0.99 -5.97
C ILE A 57 -15.90 0.30 -7.28
N ARG A 58 -16.92 -0.57 -7.27
CA ARG A 58 -17.41 -1.24 -8.48
C ARG A 58 -17.91 -0.23 -9.51
N GLU A 59 -18.69 0.76 -9.11
CA GLU A 59 -19.14 1.84 -9.99
C GLU A 59 -17.97 2.56 -10.67
N ARG A 60 -16.91 2.89 -9.92
CA ARG A 60 -15.72 3.54 -10.48
C ARG A 60 -14.96 2.65 -11.43
N LEU A 61 -14.90 1.35 -11.18
CA LEU A 61 -14.31 0.38 -12.10
C LEU A 61 -15.15 0.26 -13.37
N VAL A 62 -16.47 0.12 -13.26
CA VAL A 62 -17.39 0.04 -14.41
C VAL A 62 -17.31 1.31 -15.26
N GLU A 63 -17.35 2.49 -14.64
CA GLU A 63 -17.20 3.79 -15.30
C GLU A 63 -15.94 3.83 -16.18
N ALA A 64 -14.85 3.27 -15.67
CA ALA A 64 -13.56 3.26 -16.32
C ALA A 64 -13.45 2.18 -17.42
N LEU A 65 -13.96 0.97 -17.17
CA LEU A 65 -13.91 -0.16 -18.09
C LEU A 65 -14.87 0.00 -19.28
N SER A 66 -15.99 0.68 -19.09
CA SER A 66 -16.96 0.95 -20.16
C SER A 66 -16.40 1.83 -21.29
N LYS A 67 -15.32 2.58 -21.03
CA LYS A 67 -14.66 3.43 -22.03
C LYS A 67 -13.85 2.64 -23.05
N VAL A 68 -13.41 1.42 -22.70
CA VAL A 68 -12.51 0.60 -23.52
C VAL A 68 -13.08 0.37 -24.92
N GLY A 69 -14.40 0.20 -25.06
CA GLY A 69 -15.04 -0.02 -26.36
C GLY A 69 -14.86 1.13 -27.37
N GLY A 70 -14.61 2.36 -26.89
CA GLY A 70 -14.34 3.54 -27.71
C GLY A 70 -12.85 3.88 -27.84
N GLU A 71 -11.97 3.21 -27.10
CA GLU A 71 -10.52 3.46 -27.10
C GLU A 71 -9.75 2.45 -27.97
N VAL A 72 -10.41 1.38 -28.42
CA VAL A 72 -9.81 0.31 -29.23
C VAL A 72 -10.19 0.45 -30.70
N GLU A 73 -9.18 0.74 -31.52
CA GLU A 73 -9.30 0.86 -32.98
C GLU A 73 -9.16 -0.48 -33.71
N GLU A 74 -8.45 -1.44 -33.12
CA GLU A 74 -8.19 -2.75 -33.73
C GLU A 74 -9.44 -3.63 -33.70
N ILE A 75 -9.89 -4.08 -34.88
CA ILE A 75 -11.15 -4.80 -35.07
C ILE A 75 -11.19 -6.09 -34.22
N GLU A 76 -10.11 -6.88 -34.21
CA GLU A 76 -10.04 -8.13 -33.46
C GLU A 76 -10.19 -7.90 -31.95
N LYS A 77 -9.46 -6.92 -31.40
CA LYS A 77 -9.58 -6.55 -29.98
C LYS A 77 -10.95 -5.95 -29.67
N LYS A 78 -11.58 -5.25 -30.62
CA LYS A 78 -12.90 -4.65 -30.42
C LYS A 78 -14.00 -5.70 -30.25
N GLU A 79 -13.91 -6.81 -30.96
CA GLU A 79 -14.82 -7.95 -30.78
C GLU A 79 -14.63 -8.58 -29.39
N GLN A 80 -13.37 -8.79 -28.96
CA GLN A 80 -13.06 -9.31 -27.63
C GLN A 80 -13.59 -8.38 -26.51
N VAL A 81 -13.35 -7.07 -26.64
CA VAL A 81 -13.85 -6.07 -25.68
C VAL A 81 -15.37 -6.08 -25.60
N ARG A 82 -16.08 -6.27 -26.72
CA ARG A 82 -17.54 -6.36 -26.76
C ARG A 82 -18.09 -7.64 -26.12
N ALA A 83 -17.30 -8.71 -26.11
CA ALA A 83 -17.67 -9.96 -25.46
C ALA A 83 -17.47 -9.92 -23.93
N CYS A 84 -16.69 -8.98 -23.41
CA CYS A 84 -16.49 -8.79 -21.97
C CYS A 84 -17.60 -7.94 -21.35
N ASP A 85 -18.08 -8.32 -20.16
CA ASP A 85 -18.93 -7.47 -19.33
C ASP A 85 -18.09 -6.66 -18.33
N PRO A 86 -18.03 -5.32 -18.46
CA PRO A 86 -17.37 -4.45 -17.48
C PRO A 86 -17.87 -4.62 -16.05
N VAL A 87 -19.15 -4.97 -15.85
CA VAL A 87 -19.76 -5.15 -14.53
C VAL A 87 -19.21 -6.40 -13.85
N GLU A 88 -19.17 -7.53 -14.55
CA GLU A 88 -18.59 -8.78 -14.04
C GLU A 88 -17.12 -8.60 -13.66
N VAL A 89 -16.33 -7.96 -14.53
CA VAL A 89 -14.91 -7.70 -14.25
C VAL A 89 -14.75 -6.80 -13.02
N ALA A 90 -15.55 -5.74 -12.89
CA ALA A 90 -15.51 -4.86 -11.73
C ALA A 90 -15.87 -5.60 -10.42
N VAL A 91 -16.89 -6.46 -10.45
CA VAL A 91 -17.28 -7.31 -9.31
C VAL A 91 -16.15 -8.28 -8.95
N ALA A 92 -15.53 -8.92 -9.93
CA ALA A 92 -14.44 -9.87 -9.72
C ALA A 92 -13.21 -9.19 -9.09
N VAL A 93 -12.79 -8.04 -9.63
CA VAL A 93 -11.66 -7.26 -9.11
C VAL A 93 -11.93 -6.81 -7.68
N GLU A 94 -13.09 -6.20 -7.42
CA GLU A 94 -13.43 -5.73 -6.09
C GLU A 94 -13.53 -6.89 -5.08
N SER A 95 -14.16 -8.00 -5.47
CA SER A 95 -14.29 -9.18 -4.59
C SER A 95 -12.92 -9.78 -4.26
N MET A 96 -12.00 -9.83 -5.22
CA MET A 96 -10.64 -10.32 -5.00
C MET A 96 -9.86 -9.41 -4.04
N LEU A 97 -9.98 -8.09 -4.21
CA LEU A 97 -9.34 -7.12 -3.31
C LEU A 97 -9.92 -7.22 -1.90
N PHE A 98 -11.23 -7.34 -1.76
CA PHE A 98 -11.88 -7.47 -0.46
C PHE A 98 -11.48 -8.77 0.23
N LYS A 99 -11.41 -9.89 -0.50
CA LYS A 99 -11.00 -11.19 0.02
C LYS A 99 -9.56 -11.17 0.56
N ASN A 100 -8.63 -10.52 -0.14
CA ASN A 100 -7.21 -10.54 0.22
C ASN A 100 -6.80 -9.41 1.18
N MET A 101 -7.40 -8.23 1.04
CA MET A 101 -7.00 -7.01 1.76
C MET A 101 -8.03 -6.56 2.79
N GLY A 102 -9.25 -7.09 2.73
CA GLY A 102 -10.36 -6.65 3.57
C GLY A 102 -10.99 -5.33 3.11
N PRO A 103 -11.71 -4.65 4.03
CA PRO A 103 -12.34 -3.37 3.76
C PRO A 103 -11.32 -2.30 3.36
N SER A 104 -11.71 -1.38 2.48
CA SER A 104 -10.88 -0.27 1.97
C SER A 104 -10.58 0.84 3.00
N ARG A 105 -10.67 0.55 4.30
CA ARG A 105 -10.44 1.48 5.42
C ARG A 105 -9.08 1.30 6.10
N GLY A 106 -8.45 0.12 5.97
CA GLY A 106 -7.11 -0.13 6.52
C GLY A 106 -6.02 0.61 5.74
N THR A 107 -4.88 0.91 6.38
CA THR A 107 -3.77 1.66 5.76
C THR A 107 -3.26 1.00 4.46
N LYS A 108 -2.94 -0.29 4.51
CA LYS A 108 -2.45 -1.04 3.33
C LYS A 108 -3.54 -1.23 2.27
N ALA A 109 -4.73 -1.68 2.68
CA ALA A 109 -5.85 -1.92 1.77
C ALA A 109 -6.26 -0.64 1.03
N ALA A 110 -6.46 0.46 1.77
CA ALA A 110 -6.88 1.73 1.19
C ALA A 110 -5.87 2.28 0.18
N VAL A 111 -4.57 2.11 0.42
CA VAL A 111 -3.52 2.48 -0.55
C VAL A 111 -3.67 1.68 -1.83
N GLN A 112 -3.86 0.36 -1.74
CA GLN A 112 -4.01 -0.50 -2.93
C GLN A 112 -5.28 -0.17 -3.72
N TYR A 113 -6.44 -0.03 -3.06
CA TYR A 113 -7.69 0.37 -3.73
C TYR A 113 -7.53 1.71 -4.47
N ARG A 114 -6.89 2.70 -3.82
CA ARG A 114 -6.65 4.01 -4.43
C ARG A 114 -5.69 3.90 -5.62
N ALA A 115 -4.61 3.14 -5.50
CA ALA A 115 -3.65 2.93 -6.57
C ALA A 115 -4.30 2.30 -7.81
N ILE A 116 -5.10 1.25 -7.62
CA ILE A 116 -5.81 0.59 -8.72
C ILE A 116 -6.79 1.55 -9.35
N LEU A 117 -7.66 2.21 -8.57
CA LEU A 117 -8.64 3.14 -9.11
C LEU A 117 -7.98 4.32 -9.84
N PHE A 118 -6.88 4.84 -9.30
CA PHE A 118 -6.13 5.93 -9.94
C PHE A 118 -5.58 5.52 -11.30
N ASN A 119 -4.91 4.36 -11.39
CA ASN A 119 -4.33 3.88 -12.64
C ASN A 119 -5.41 3.43 -13.64
N VAL A 120 -6.45 2.71 -13.18
CA VAL A 120 -7.57 2.31 -14.03
C VAL A 120 -8.32 3.54 -14.55
N LYS A 121 -8.48 4.62 -13.78
CA LYS A 121 -9.19 5.82 -14.24
C LYS A 121 -8.31 6.80 -15.04
N ASP A 122 -7.01 6.54 -15.18
CA ASP A 122 -6.09 7.45 -15.83
C ASP A 122 -6.43 7.58 -17.33
N PRO A 123 -6.83 8.78 -17.82
CA PRO A 123 -7.13 8.98 -19.23
C PRO A 123 -5.91 8.79 -20.13
N LYS A 124 -4.69 8.89 -19.59
CA LYS A 124 -3.43 8.64 -20.31
C LYS A 124 -3.00 7.17 -20.29
N ASN A 125 -3.82 6.28 -19.72
CA ASN A 125 -3.54 4.85 -19.65
C ASN A 125 -4.73 4.00 -20.13
N PRO A 126 -5.16 4.14 -21.40
CA PRO A 126 -6.21 3.30 -21.99
C PRO A 126 -5.80 1.82 -22.06
N ASP A 127 -4.50 1.54 -22.18
CA ASP A 127 -3.99 0.18 -22.26
C ASP A 127 -4.20 -0.60 -20.96
N PHE A 128 -3.93 0.00 -19.79
CA PHE A 128 -4.09 -0.73 -18.53
C PHE A 128 -5.55 -1.12 -18.28
N ARG A 129 -6.52 -0.22 -18.56
CA ARG A 129 -7.95 -0.59 -18.45
C ARG A 129 -8.35 -1.66 -19.47
N ARG A 130 -7.80 -1.65 -20.69
CA ARG A 130 -8.07 -2.66 -21.72
C ARG A 130 -7.53 -4.02 -21.30
N LYS A 131 -6.27 -4.06 -20.85
CA LYS A 131 -5.61 -5.27 -20.32
C LYS A 131 -6.40 -5.87 -19.16
N LEU A 132 -6.92 -5.03 -18.28
CA LEU A 132 -7.77 -5.47 -17.18
C LEU A 132 -9.10 -6.04 -17.65
N LEU A 133 -9.79 -5.37 -18.59
CA LEU A 133 -11.07 -5.84 -19.14
C LEU A 133 -10.94 -7.18 -19.87
N LEU A 134 -9.88 -7.35 -20.65
CA LEU A 134 -9.59 -8.56 -21.41
C LEU A 134 -9.00 -9.69 -20.57
N GLY A 135 -8.73 -9.45 -19.28
CA GLY A 135 -8.15 -10.45 -18.37
C GLY A 135 -6.65 -10.73 -18.59
N GLU A 136 -5.95 -9.91 -19.37
CA GLU A 136 -4.48 -9.94 -19.48
C GLU A 136 -3.85 -9.61 -18.11
N VAL A 137 -4.47 -8.69 -17.36
CA VAL A 137 -4.15 -8.42 -15.95
C VAL A 137 -5.21 -9.09 -15.08
N LYS A 138 -4.79 -10.07 -14.28
CA LYS A 138 -5.69 -10.86 -13.45
C LYS A 138 -5.98 -10.17 -12.11
N PRO A 139 -7.20 -10.32 -11.54
CA PRO A 139 -7.54 -9.80 -10.22
C PRO A 139 -6.56 -10.22 -9.11
N GLU A 140 -6.03 -11.44 -9.17
CA GLU A 140 -5.07 -11.97 -8.19
C GLU A 140 -3.75 -11.18 -8.23
N THR A 141 -3.27 -10.86 -9.44
CA THR A 141 -2.03 -10.09 -9.63
C THR A 141 -2.18 -8.63 -9.18
N LEU A 142 -3.38 -8.05 -9.33
CA LEU A 142 -3.67 -6.68 -8.91
C LEU A 142 -3.50 -6.46 -7.40
N VAL A 143 -3.65 -7.50 -6.58
CA VAL A 143 -3.50 -7.39 -5.12
C VAL A 143 -2.06 -7.05 -4.73
N THR A 144 -1.08 -7.58 -5.47
CA THR A 144 0.35 -7.44 -5.18
C THR A 144 1.08 -6.50 -6.12
N MET A 145 0.46 -6.11 -7.23
CA MET A 145 1.05 -5.21 -8.22
C MET A 145 1.29 -3.82 -7.62
N LEU A 146 2.46 -3.24 -7.92
CA LEU A 146 2.84 -1.90 -7.48
C LEU A 146 2.15 -0.83 -8.34
N SER A 147 1.88 0.34 -7.74
CA SER A 147 1.29 1.48 -8.45
C SER A 147 2.06 1.89 -9.70
N GLU A 148 3.38 1.67 -9.68
CA GLU A 148 4.29 1.98 -10.78
C GLU A 148 4.13 0.99 -11.93
N GLU A 149 3.98 -0.30 -11.63
CA GLU A 149 3.76 -1.36 -12.62
C GLU A 149 2.39 -1.22 -13.32
N MET A 150 1.41 -0.61 -12.65
CA MET A 150 0.10 -0.29 -13.22
C MET A 150 0.11 0.97 -14.10
N ALA A 151 1.14 1.80 -14.00
CA ALA A 151 1.18 3.08 -14.70
C ALA A 151 1.35 2.90 -16.22
N SER A 152 1.18 3.97 -16.99
CA SER A 152 1.46 3.93 -18.42
C SER A 152 2.95 3.64 -18.68
N ASP A 153 3.26 2.99 -19.80
CA ASP A 153 4.64 2.67 -20.19
C ASP A 153 5.55 3.90 -20.15
N GLU A 154 5.03 5.06 -20.56
CA GLU A 154 5.78 6.32 -20.51
C GLU A 154 6.13 6.72 -19.07
N ARG A 155 5.18 6.63 -18.14
CA ARG A 155 5.46 6.90 -16.72
C ARG A 155 6.44 5.90 -16.14
N GLN A 156 6.30 4.62 -16.48
CA GLN A 156 7.22 3.58 -16.04
C GLN A 156 8.66 3.88 -16.48
N ARG A 157 8.84 4.24 -17.76
CA ARG A 157 10.16 4.63 -18.29
C ARG A 157 10.74 5.84 -17.56
N GLN A 158 9.94 6.89 -17.32
CA GLN A 158 10.39 8.08 -16.60
C GLN A 158 10.79 7.76 -15.16
N THR A 159 9.99 6.97 -14.43
CA THR A 159 10.32 6.54 -13.07
C THR A 159 11.62 5.73 -13.04
N ASN A 160 11.83 4.84 -14.01
CA ASN A 160 13.06 4.04 -14.10
C ASN A 160 14.29 4.92 -14.38
N GLN A 161 14.20 5.88 -15.31
CA GLN A 161 15.29 6.82 -15.59
C GLN A 161 15.66 7.67 -14.37
N ILE A 162 14.66 8.16 -13.63
CA ILE A 162 14.89 8.95 -12.40
C ILE A 162 15.59 8.08 -11.34
N ARG A 163 15.17 6.82 -11.19
CA ARG A 163 15.80 5.87 -10.26
C ARG A 163 17.25 5.61 -10.64
N GLU A 164 17.52 5.25 -11.89
CA GLU A 164 18.87 5.00 -12.40
C GLU A 164 19.78 6.22 -12.20
N ALA A 165 19.28 7.42 -12.53
CA ALA A 165 20.01 8.66 -12.33
C ALA A 165 20.24 8.99 -10.84
N ALA A 166 19.33 8.58 -9.94
CA ALA A 166 19.51 8.74 -8.50
C ALA A 166 20.57 7.76 -7.97
N PHE A 167 20.52 6.48 -8.39
CA PHE A 167 21.50 5.47 -8.01
C PHE A 167 22.91 5.85 -8.46
N ALA A 168 23.08 6.39 -9.66
CA ALA A 168 24.37 6.85 -10.18
C ALA A 168 25.00 8.01 -9.38
N LYS A 169 24.22 8.74 -8.56
CA LYS A 169 24.68 9.89 -7.78
C LYS A 169 25.03 9.57 -6.33
N ILE A 170 24.81 8.34 -5.88
CA ILE A 170 25.15 7.92 -4.51
C ILE A 170 26.69 7.78 -4.46
N PRO A 171 27.40 8.63 -3.69
CA PRO A 171 28.85 8.53 -3.58
C PRO A 171 29.23 7.24 -2.85
N ASP A 172 30.21 6.51 -3.38
CA ASP A 172 30.81 5.36 -2.69
C ASP A 172 31.55 5.84 -1.43
N HIS A 173 30.88 5.80 -0.29
CA HIS A 173 31.49 6.08 1.01
C HIS A 173 32.46 4.98 1.47
N SER A 174 32.65 3.91 0.69
CA SER A 174 33.62 2.84 0.96
C SER A 174 35.05 3.15 0.51
N ALA A 175 35.31 4.28 -0.16
CA ALA A 175 36.62 4.56 -0.78
C ALA A 175 37.46 5.68 -0.12
N THR A 176 37.11 6.16 1.08
CA THR A 176 37.92 7.18 1.78
C THR A 176 38.29 6.76 3.19
N ALA A 177 39.26 5.85 3.30
CA ALA A 177 39.96 5.55 4.55
C ALA A 177 41.47 5.33 4.33
N ASP A 178 42.11 6.05 3.41
CA ASP A 178 43.57 6.07 3.32
C ASP A 178 44.04 7.44 2.83
N GLN A 179 44.34 8.34 3.77
CA GLN A 179 45.37 9.40 3.70
C GLN A 179 45.17 10.39 4.85
N LYS A 180 45.70 10.04 6.04
CA LYS A 180 46.03 11.02 7.09
C LYS A 180 47.30 10.56 7.81
N SER A 181 48.44 10.74 7.16
CA SER A 181 49.74 10.78 7.83
C SER A 181 50.78 11.43 6.92
N ALA A 182 50.83 12.77 6.92
CA ALA A 182 52.04 13.56 6.67
C ALA A 182 51.68 15.06 6.64
N ALA A 183 51.73 15.69 7.81
CA ALA A 183 52.00 17.12 7.93
C ALA A 183 52.75 17.30 9.25
N THR A 184 54.07 17.11 9.14
CA THR A 184 55.07 17.38 10.18
C THR A 184 55.05 18.87 10.50
N LEU A 185 55.24 19.17 11.79
CA LEU A 185 55.40 20.51 12.34
C LEU A 185 56.51 21.30 11.62
N GLU A 186 56.18 22.48 11.10
CA GLU A 186 57.11 23.61 11.09
C GLU A 186 56.66 24.58 12.19
N CYS A 187 57.46 24.65 13.25
CA CYS A 187 57.38 25.68 14.27
C CYS A 187 58.29 26.83 13.83
N ASP A 188 57.72 27.98 13.49
CA ASP A 188 58.44 29.24 13.45
C ASP A 188 57.57 30.31 14.13
N ASP A 189 57.98 30.73 15.33
CA ASP A 189 57.71 32.06 15.88
C ASP A 189 58.50 32.24 17.19
N GLN A 190 59.70 32.84 17.10
CA GLN A 190 60.08 34.03 17.89
C GLN A 190 61.42 34.63 17.47
#